data_AF-A0A2V6PF35-F1
#
_entry.id   AF-A0A2V6PF35-F1
#
_cell.length_a   1.000
_cell.length_b   1.000
_cell.length_c   1.000
_cell.angle_alpha   90.00
_cell.angle_beta   90.00
_cell.angle_gamma   90.00
#
_symmetry.space_group_name_H-M   'P 1'
#
loop_
_entity.id
_entity.type
_entity.pdbx_description
1 polymer ?
#
loop_
_entity_poly.entity_id
_entity_poly.type
_entity_poly.pdbx_seq_one_letter_code
_entity_poly.pdbx_strand_id
1 'polypeptide(L)'
;MFKKTEKRFALKSMNLNNSVRESRGLYSADRLHRQEKNMKSCLSKVAFLSAALFSVPTLSFAASIVYDNTTGDQNRFYASPNEYGDEITLSGTDRTVTGFDFYYYFDGAAAGSATATIRFYDNTGAGGAPGTSFFTSDPIQLQPSAGGSFGTHETITFPVSANVVAPNAFTWTIQFANLGINQAGLLIYSPPTVGSSFNDFWENSGTWNTLQINGGVPNDFAARVTAVPEPGTLALGSLALLVGVATAGYRRKFRQ
;
A
#
# COMPACT_ATOMS: atom_id res chain seq x y z
N MET A 1 59.60 -85.27 18.50
CA MET A 1 60.18 -83.93 18.30
C MET A 1 59.12 -83.05 17.61
N PHE A 2 58.33 -82.31 18.40
CA PHE A 2 57.32 -81.36 17.93
C PHE A 2 57.90 -79.95 18.02
N LYS A 3 57.90 -79.17 16.92
CA LYS A 3 57.83 -77.69 16.88
C LYS A 3 58.09 -77.18 15.47
N LYS A 4 57.05 -76.96 14.65
CA LYS A 4 57.10 -75.94 13.58
C LYS A 4 55.74 -75.59 12.94
N THR A 5 54.73 -75.16 13.72
CA THR A 5 53.49 -74.67 13.08
C THR A 5 52.78 -73.56 13.85
N GLU A 6 53.45 -72.45 14.18
CA GLU A 6 52.74 -71.27 14.71
C GLU A 6 53.02 -69.94 13.98
N LYS A 7 53.96 -69.88 13.04
CA LYS A 7 54.31 -68.60 12.38
C LYS A 7 53.43 -68.17 11.21
N ARG A 8 52.49 -68.99 10.72
CA ARG A 8 51.65 -68.65 9.55
C ARG A 8 50.27 -68.09 9.84
N PHE A 9 49.77 -68.18 11.09
CA PHE A 9 48.44 -67.66 11.44
C PHE A 9 48.46 -66.19 11.88
N ALA A 10 49.50 -65.76 12.61
CA ALA A 10 49.60 -64.38 13.09
C ALA A 10 49.73 -63.35 11.95
N LEU A 11 50.56 -63.61 10.93
CA LEU A 11 50.76 -62.70 9.79
C LEU A 11 49.50 -62.48 8.94
N LYS A 12 48.63 -63.50 8.82
CA LYS A 12 47.40 -63.40 8.02
C LYS A 12 46.30 -62.64 8.77
N SER A 13 46.24 -62.77 10.10
CA SER A 13 45.28 -62.04 10.95
C SER A 13 45.60 -60.54 11.06
N MET A 14 46.88 -60.16 11.14
CA MET A 14 47.29 -58.74 11.14
C MET A 14 46.97 -58.04 9.80
N ASN A 15 47.13 -58.74 8.68
CA ASN A 15 46.87 -58.18 7.35
C ASN A 15 45.36 -57.95 7.09
N LEU A 16 44.50 -58.85 7.56
CA LEU A 16 43.04 -58.64 7.53
C LEU A 16 42.59 -57.49 8.42
N ASN A 17 43.14 -57.36 9.64
CA ASN A 17 42.78 -56.28 10.55
C ASN A 17 43.17 -54.90 10.01
N ASN A 18 44.32 -54.76 9.35
CA ASN A 18 44.70 -53.51 8.68
C ASN A 18 43.79 -53.21 7.48
N SER A 19 43.47 -54.21 6.64
CA SER A 19 42.56 -54.03 5.51
C SER A 19 41.12 -53.66 5.93
N VAL A 20 40.62 -54.22 7.03
CA VAL A 20 39.31 -53.86 7.60
C VAL A 20 39.34 -52.46 8.24
N ARG A 21 40.46 -52.05 8.85
CA ARG A 21 40.65 -50.69 9.38
C ARG A 21 40.70 -49.64 8.27
N GLU A 22 41.43 -49.92 7.20
CA GLU A 22 41.54 -49.05 6.02
C GLU A 22 40.23 -48.93 5.27
N SER A 23 39.51 -50.03 5.04
CA SER A 23 38.19 -49.99 4.39
C SER A 23 37.14 -49.25 5.22
N ARG A 24 37.13 -49.41 6.56
CA ARG A 24 36.28 -48.61 7.45
C ARG A 24 36.66 -47.13 7.47
N GLY A 25 37.95 -46.81 7.42
CA GLY A 25 38.46 -45.44 7.29
C GLY A 25 38.05 -44.77 5.98
N LEU A 26 38.16 -45.49 4.86
CA LEU A 26 37.74 -45.04 3.53
C LEU A 26 36.22 -44.87 3.42
N TYR A 27 35.43 -45.83 3.93
CA TYR A 27 33.97 -45.70 3.99
C TYR A 27 33.50 -44.52 4.86
N SER A 28 34.22 -44.23 5.94
CA SER A 28 33.94 -43.08 6.80
C SER A 28 34.29 -41.76 6.11
N ALA A 29 35.46 -41.70 5.46
CA ALA A 29 35.91 -40.53 4.69
C ALA A 29 34.96 -40.23 3.53
N ASP A 30 34.53 -41.23 2.76
CA ASP A 30 33.56 -41.05 1.67
C ASP A 30 32.20 -40.55 2.16
N ARG A 31 31.75 -41.04 3.33
CA ARG A 31 30.51 -40.54 3.94
C ARG A 31 30.65 -39.09 4.39
N LEU A 32 31.76 -38.73 5.02
CA LEU A 32 32.03 -37.35 5.44
C LEU A 32 32.17 -36.43 4.23
N HIS A 33 32.86 -36.84 3.18
CA HIS A 33 33.02 -36.08 1.95
C HIS A 33 31.67 -35.88 1.22
N ARG A 34 30.81 -36.92 1.21
CA ARG A 34 29.45 -36.84 0.66
C ARG A 34 28.55 -35.92 1.51
N GLN A 35 28.63 -35.99 2.83
CA GLN A 35 27.89 -35.12 3.75
C GLN A 35 28.33 -33.67 3.62
N GLU A 36 29.63 -33.41 3.53
CA GLU A 36 30.18 -32.08 3.35
C GLU A 36 29.80 -31.48 1.98
N LYS A 37 29.80 -32.29 0.91
CA LYS A 37 29.31 -31.89 -0.41
C LYS A 37 27.81 -31.57 -0.41
N ASN A 38 27.01 -32.39 0.28
CA ASN A 38 25.57 -32.16 0.43
C ASN A 38 25.26 -30.93 1.29
N MET A 39 26.02 -30.71 2.36
CA MET A 39 25.90 -29.57 3.26
C MET A 39 26.34 -28.27 2.57
N LYS A 40 27.45 -28.27 1.82
CA LYS A 40 27.87 -27.14 0.98
C LYS A 40 26.85 -26.84 -0.12
N SER A 41 26.24 -27.87 -0.72
CA SER A 41 25.12 -27.71 -1.67
C SER A 41 23.88 -27.12 -1.00
N CYS A 42 23.56 -27.53 0.24
CA CYS A 42 22.40 -27.02 0.98
C CYS A 42 22.64 -25.58 1.45
N LEU A 43 23.81 -25.29 2.03
CA LEU A 43 24.25 -23.94 2.40
C LEU A 43 24.29 -23.01 1.20
N SER A 44 24.76 -23.48 0.04
CA SER A 44 24.71 -22.69 -1.20
C SER A 44 23.27 -22.42 -1.64
N LYS A 45 22.36 -23.41 -1.57
CA LYS A 45 20.93 -23.23 -1.89
C LYS A 45 20.22 -22.28 -0.90
N VAL A 46 20.54 -22.37 0.39
CA VAL A 46 19.98 -21.50 1.43
C VAL A 46 20.53 -20.07 1.29
N ALA A 47 21.83 -19.90 1.05
CA ALA A 47 22.44 -18.60 0.81
C ALA A 47 21.91 -17.91 -0.46
N PHE A 48 21.56 -18.66 -1.51
CA PHE A 48 20.88 -18.12 -2.68
C PHE A 48 19.44 -17.65 -2.37
N LEU A 49 18.75 -18.30 -1.44
CA LEU A 49 17.43 -17.83 -0.97
C LEU A 49 17.54 -16.54 -0.15
N SER A 50 18.54 -16.41 0.73
CA SER A 50 18.73 -15.22 1.57
C SER A 50 19.26 -14.01 0.79
N ALA A 51 20.13 -14.21 -0.22
CA ALA A 51 20.60 -13.10 -1.05
C ALA A 51 19.50 -12.52 -1.96
N ALA A 52 18.56 -13.35 -2.43
CA ALA A 52 17.42 -12.90 -3.24
C ALA A 52 16.37 -12.11 -2.43
N LEU A 53 16.29 -12.30 -1.11
CA LEU A 53 15.41 -11.56 -0.20
C LEU A 53 15.89 -10.12 0.06
N PHE A 54 17.19 -9.83 -0.12
CA PHE A 54 17.72 -8.45 0.01
C PHE A 54 17.69 -7.66 -1.31
N SER A 55 17.47 -8.32 -2.44
CA SER A 55 17.33 -7.69 -3.76
C SER A 55 15.90 -7.71 -4.26
N VAL A 56 14.90 -7.62 -3.37
CA VAL A 56 13.51 -7.45 -3.82
C VAL A 56 13.44 -6.07 -4.48
N PRO A 57 13.23 -5.99 -5.81
CA PRO A 57 12.92 -4.69 -6.40
C PRO A 57 11.63 -4.22 -5.74
N THR A 58 11.64 -3.02 -5.18
CA THR A 58 10.40 -2.35 -4.80
C THR A 58 9.57 -2.25 -6.06
N LEU A 59 8.53 -3.07 -6.17
CA LEU A 59 7.55 -2.95 -7.24
C LEU A 59 6.88 -1.59 -7.04
N SER A 60 7.22 -0.63 -7.90
CA SER A 60 6.46 0.60 -8.01
C SER A 60 5.26 0.33 -8.91
N PHE A 61 4.06 0.41 -8.34
CA PHE A 61 2.83 0.36 -9.12
C PHE A 61 2.47 1.80 -9.51
N ALA A 62 2.00 1.97 -10.74
CA ALA A 62 1.41 3.25 -11.14
C ALA A 62 0.15 3.48 -10.30
N ALA A 63 0.01 4.68 -9.74
CA ALA A 63 -1.21 5.05 -9.03
C ALA A 63 -2.42 4.97 -9.97
N SER A 64 -3.49 4.34 -9.49
CA SER A 64 -4.77 4.27 -10.18
C SER A 64 -5.74 5.30 -9.62
N ILE A 65 -6.64 5.82 -10.46
CA ILE A 65 -7.75 6.65 -10.00
C ILE A 65 -8.82 5.71 -9.41
N VAL A 66 -9.09 5.83 -8.12
CA VAL A 66 -10.05 4.99 -7.39
C VAL A 66 -11.34 5.72 -7.06
N TYR A 67 -11.36 7.04 -7.20
CA TYR A 67 -12.57 7.88 -7.17
C TYR A 67 -12.34 9.13 -8.02
N ASP A 68 -13.36 9.57 -8.76
CA ASP A 68 -13.28 10.78 -9.58
C ASP A 68 -14.66 11.41 -9.73
N ASN A 69 -14.80 12.65 -9.27
CA ASN A 69 -15.96 13.50 -9.47
C ASN A 69 -15.54 14.89 -9.97
N THR A 70 -14.68 14.96 -10.99
CA THR A 70 -14.08 16.23 -11.45
C THR A 70 -14.58 16.70 -12.83
N THR A 71 -15.60 16.05 -13.39
CA THR A 71 -16.09 16.36 -14.75
C THR A 71 -17.48 17.01 -14.80
N GLY A 72 -18.35 16.72 -13.82
CA GLY A 72 -19.74 17.17 -13.79
C GLY A 72 -19.97 18.50 -13.07
N ASP A 73 -19.21 19.54 -13.39
CA ASP A 73 -19.31 20.87 -12.74
C ASP A 73 -20.74 21.43 -12.78
N GLN A 74 -21.28 21.80 -11.63
CA GLN A 74 -22.60 22.42 -11.50
C GLN A 74 -22.54 23.96 -11.47
N ASN A 75 -21.34 24.53 -11.56
CA ASN A 75 -21.04 25.97 -11.45
C ASN A 75 -21.64 26.58 -10.17
N ARG A 76 -21.49 25.85 -9.06
CA ARG A 76 -22.04 26.16 -7.74
C ARG A 76 -21.06 25.73 -6.67
N PHE A 77 -21.16 26.37 -5.50
CA PHE A 77 -20.44 25.95 -4.31
C PHE A 77 -21.39 25.88 -3.12
N TYR A 78 -21.01 25.08 -2.13
CA TYR A 78 -21.62 25.09 -0.80
C TYR A 78 -20.60 25.65 0.20
N ALA A 79 -21.02 26.66 0.96
CA ALA A 79 -20.21 27.30 1.98
C ALA A 79 -20.82 27.07 3.35
N SER A 80 -19.97 26.74 4.32
CA SER A 80 -20.35 26.62 5.71
C SER A 80 -19.17 26.98 6.63
N PRO A 81 -19.43 27.57 7.82
CA PRO A 81 -18.41 27.71 8.85
C PRO A 81 -18.08 26.38 9.56
N ASN A 82 -18.91 25.35 9.38
CA ASN A 82 -18.72 24.04 9.98
C ASN A 82 -17.74 23.19 9.15
N GLU A 83 -17.38 22.04 9.69
CA GLU A 83 -16.70 20.99 8.92
C GLU A 83 -17.74 20.18 8.12
N TYR A 84 -17.47 19.91 6.85
CA TYR A 84 -18.39 19.19 5.97
C TYR A 84 -17.67 18.51 4.81
N GLY A 85 -18.33 17.53 4.18
CA GLY A 85 -17.85 16.85 2.98
C GLY A 85 -18.56 15.52 2.71
N ASP A 86 -18.05 14.74 1.77
CA ASP A 86 -18.76 13.59 1.22
C ASP A 86 -18.27 12.25 1.75
N GLU A 87 -19.23 11.34 1.89
CA GLU A 87 -18.96 9.92 1.93
C GLU A 87 -18.77 9.37 0.52
N ILE A 88 -17.57 8.85 0.24
CA ILE A 88 -17.22 8.29 -1.06
C ILE A 88 -16.94 6.79 -0.94
N THR A 89 -17.34 6.03 -1.96
CA THR A 89 -17.00 4.62 -2.14
C THR A 89 -16.01 4.48 -3.28
N LEU A 90 -14.87 3.86 -2.99
CA LEU A 90 -13.75 3.70 -3.90
C LEU A 90 -13.95 2.49 -4.82
N SER A 91 -13.67 2.69 -6.11
CA SER A 91 -13.57 1.61 -7.10
C SER A 91 -12.27 0.80 -6.92
N GLY A 92 -12.19 -0.36 -7.59
CA GLY A 92 -11.02 -1.23 -7.59
C GLY A 92 -10.63 -1.76 -6.20
N THR A 93 -9.35 -2.13 -6.06
CA THR A 93 -8.79 -2.72 -4.83
C THR A 93 -7.61 -1.94 -4.25
N ASP A 94 -7.21 -0.85 -4.90
CA ASP A 94 -6.10 -0.03 -4.42
C ASP A 94 -6.60 0.85 -3.27
N ARG A 95 -5.88 0.82 -2.14
CA ARG A 95 -6.32 1.42 -0.88
C ARG A 95 -5.26 2.28 -0.19
N THR A 96 -4.01 2.25 -0.64
CA THR A 96 -2.98 3.18 -0.14
C THR A 96 -3.05 4.46 -0.97
N VAL A 97 -3.61 5.52 -0.38
CA VAL A 97 -3.82 6.82 -1.04
C VAL A 97 -2.47 7.46 -1.36
N THR A 98 -2.33 7.94 -2.59
CA THR A 98 -1.14 8.63 -3.10
C THR A 98 -1.43 10.08 -3.51
N GLY A 99 -2.70 10.40 -3.75
CA GLY A 99 -3.12 11.76 -4.12
C GLY A 99 -4.59 11.99 -3.83
N PHE A 100 -4.89 13.20 -3.38
CA PHE A 100 -6.24 13.69 -3.17
C PHE A 100 -6.37 15.07 -3.81
N ASP A 101 -7.26 15.21 -4.77
CA ASP A 101 -7.60 16.48 -5.39
C ASP A 101 -8.96 16.94 -4.88
N PHE A 102 -9.11 18.25 -4.68
CA PHE A 102 -10.39 18.86 -4.34
C PHE A 102 -10.49 20.25 -4.98
N TYR A 103 -11.72 20.72 -5.14
CA TYR A 103 -12.01 22.01 -5.77
C TYR A 103 -12.83 22.89 -4.84
N TYR A 104 -12.43 24.16 -4.71
CA TYR A 104 -13.14 25.14 -3.89
C TYR A 104 -13.29 26.47 -4.61
N TYR A 105 -14.31 27.21 -4.22
CA TYR A 105 -14.45 28.64 -4.47
C TYR A 105 -13.76 29.40 -3.34
N PHE A 106 -13.07 30.50 -3.67
CA PHE A 106 -12.59 31.49 -2.70
C PHE A 106 -12.61 32.89 -3.31
N ASP A 107 -13.26 33.84 -2.65
CA ASP A 107 -13.44 35.22 -3.14
C ASP A 107 -12.17 36.09 -3.03
N GLY A 108 -11.17 35.66 -2.25
CA GLY A 108 -9.91 36.34 -2.05
C GLY A 108 -9.94 37.52 -1.07
N ALA A 109 -11.08 37.87 -0.48
CA ALA A 109 -11.20 39.03 0.40
C ALA A 109 -10.39 38.90 1.71
N ALA A 110 -10.16 37.67 2.17
CA ALA A 110 -9.33 37.32 3.33
C ALA A 110 -7.96 36.71 2.94
N ALA A 111 -7.46 37.01 1.73
CA ALA A 111 -6.23 36.42 1.21
C ALA A 111 -5.03 36.67 2.15
N GLY A 112 -4.29 35.60 2.45
CA GLY A 112 -3.09 35.63 3.30
C GLY A 112 -3.29 35.12 4.73
N SER A 113 -4.53 34.99 5.21
CA SER A 113 -4.84 34.33 6.49
C SER A 113 -5.83 33.18 6.37
N ALA A 114 -6.66 33.20 5.31
CA ALA A 114 -7.66 32.17 5.05
C ALA A 114 -7.01 30.79 4.84
N THR A 115 -7.50 29.79 5.57
CA THR A 115 -7.00 28.42 5.48
C THR A 115 -8.14 27.41 5.37
N ALA A 116 -7.79 26.21 4.91
CA ALA A 116 -8.62 25.02 4.97
C ALA A 116 -7.86 23.85 5.58
N THR A 117 -8.57 22.97 6.28
CA THR A 117 -8.04 21.69 6.76
C THR A 117 -8.85 20.55 6.16
N ILE A 118 -8.16 19.59 5.53
CA ILE A 118 -8.78 18.38 4.99
C ILE A 118 -8.63 17.25 6.01
N ARG A 119 -9.71 16.49 6.21
CA ARG A 119 -9.69 15.28 7.06
C ARG A 119 -10.37 14.12 6.39
N PHE A 120 -9.83 12.92 6.61
CA PHE A 120 -10.48 11.67 6.23
C PHE A 120 -10.88 10.89 7.47
N TYR A 121 -12.09 10.37 7.45
CA TYR A 121 -12.71 9.63 8.53
C TYR A 121 -13.16 8.26 8.04
N ASP A 122 -12.96 7.25 8.87
CA ASP A 122 -13.77 6.05 8.71
C ASP A 122 -15.24 6.37 9.04
N ASN A 123 -16.16 5.54 8.57
CA ASN A 123 -17.60 5.74 8.77
C ASN A 123 -18.08 4.88 9.96
N THR A 124 -17.28 4.80 11.03
CA THR A 124 -17.60 4.00 12.23
C THR A 124 -18.43 4.76 13.27
N GLY A 125 -18.76 6.02 13.00
CA GLY A 125 -19.65 6.82 13.83
C GLY A 125 -21.07 6.26 13.87
N ALA A 126 -21.86 6.76 14.82
CA ALA A 126 -23.24 6.32 14.98
C ALA A 126 -24.04 6.54 13.69
N GLY A 127 -24.74 5.51 13.21
CA GLY A 127 -25.52 5.58 11.98
C GLY A 127 -24.70 5.66 10.69
N GLY A 128 -23.40 5.33 10.73
CA GLY A 128 -22.51 5.46 9.56
C GLY A 128 -21.87 6.83 9.42
N ALA A 129 -22.06 7.71 10.40
CA ALA A 129 -21.42 9.02 10.42
C ALA A 129 -19.89 8.93 10.46
N PRO A 130 -19.17 10.02 10.13
CA PRO A 130 -17.74 10.11 10.33
C PRO A 130 -17.34 9.77 11.78
N GLY A 131 -16.41 8.84 11.92
CA GLY A 131 -15.92 8.30 13.18
C GLY A 131 -14.49 8.69 13.46
N THR A 132 -13.56 7.76 13.30
CA THR A 132 -12.13 7.97 13.58
C THR A 132 -11.45 8.60 12.38
N SER A 133 -10.74 9.71 12.62
CA SER A 133 -9.88 10.30 11.58
C SER A 133 -8.63 9.44 11.38
N PHE A 134 -8.35 9.07 10.13
CA PHE A 134 -7.10 8.39 9.74
C PHE A 134 -6.16 9.29 8.94
N PHE A 135 -6.61 10.50 8.60
CA PHE A 135 -5.78 11.55 8.01
C PHE A 135 -6.31 12.94 8.38
N THR A 136 -5.41 13.86 8.69
CA THR A 136 -5.67 15.29 8.83
C THR A 136 -4.51 16.04 8.19
N SER A 137 -4.81 16.98 7.31
CA SER A 137 -3.79 17.82 6.67
C SER A 137 -3.28 18.91 7.61
N ASP A 138 -2.08 19.42 7.34
CA ASP A 138 -1.71 20.75 7.82
C ASP A 138 -2.67 21.81 7.24
N PRO A 139 -2.82 23.00 7.87
CA PRO A 139 -3.62 24.08 7.30
C PRO A 139 -3.11 24.49 5.91
N ILE A 140 -3.99 24.40 4.92
CA ILE A 140 -3.73 24.76 3.52
C ILE A 140 -4.14 26.21 3.34
N GLN A 141 -3.23 27.06 2.87
CA GLN A 141 -3.53 28.46 2.63
C GLN A 141 -4.35 28.62 1.35
N LEU A 142 -5.54 29.22 1.45
CA LEU A 142 -6.43 29.38 0.30
C LEU A 142 -5.89 30.40 -0.70
N GLN A 143 -5.99 30.07 -1.99
CA GLN A 143 -5.63 30.95 -3.09
C GLN A 143 -6.88 31.24 -3.94
N PRO A 144 -7.16 32.52 -4.26
CA PRO A 144 -8.25 32.85 -5.16
C PRO A 144 -7.95 32.30 -6.55
N SER A 145 -9.00 32.00 -7.32
CA SER A 145 -8.83 31.40 -8.63
C SER A 145 -8.04 32.31 -9.58
N ALA A 146 -7.05 31.73 -10.27
CA ALA A 146 -6.27 32.46 -11.26
C ALA A 146 -7.08 32.67 -12.55
N GLY A 147 -7.06 33.89 -13.09
CA GLY A 147 -7.56 34.15 -14.45
C GLY A 147 -9.08 34.18 -14.63
N GLY A 148 -9.85 34.33 -13.56
CA GLY A 148 -11.32 34.49 -13.63
C GLY A 148 -12.12 33.19 -13.70
N SER A 149 -11.47 32.04 -13.49
CA SER A 149 -12.18 30.77 -13.28
C SER A 149 -13.00 30.80 -11.99
N PHE A 150 -14.12 30.06 -11.94
CA PHE A 150 -14.99 30.02 -10.77
C PHE A 150 -14.34 29.26 -9.59
N GLY A 151 -13.51 28.27 -9.88
CA GLY A 151 -12.91 27.38 -8.90
C GLY A 151 -11.39 27.43 -8.85
N THR A 152 -10.83 27.04 -7.71
CA THR A 152 -9.42 26.68 -7.52
C THR A 152 -9.31 25.18 -7.32
N HIS A 153 -8.32 24.56 -7.97
CA HIS A 153 -7.95 23.15 -7.80
C HIS A 153 -6.73 23.05 -6.89
N GLU A 154 -6.80 22.18 -5.89
CA GLU A 154 -5.66 21.83 -5.04
C GLU A 154 -5.44 20.33 -5.01
N THR A 155 -4.17 19.95 -4.82
CA THR A 155 -3.75 18.56 -4.75
C THR A 155 -2.92 18.34 -3.48
N ILE A 156 -3.32 17.37 -2.67
CA ILE A 156 -2.51 16.80 -1.59
C ILE A 156 -1.83 15.55 -2.13
N THR A 157 -0.50 15.50 -2.06
CA THR A 157 0.29 14.32 -2.45
C THR A 157 0.74 13.55 -1.22
N PHE A 158 0.54 12.24 -1.24
CA PHE A 158 0.93 11.35 -0.16
C PHE A 158 2.09 10.47 -0.62
N PRO A 159 3.27 10.56 0.01
CA PRO A 159 4.29 9.56 -0.24
C PRO A 159 3.76 8.21 0.28
N VAL A 160 4.05 7.11 -0.42
CA VAL A 160 3.61 5.77 -0.01
C VAL A 160 4.04 5.45 1.44
N SER A 161 5.15 6.02 1.90
CA SER A 161 5.63 5.91 3.28
C SER A 161 4.73 6.55 4.34
N ALA A 162 3.83 7.46 3.95
CA ALA A 162 2.81 8.01 4.85
C ALA A 162 1.76 6.97 5.24
N ASN A 163 1.62 5.88 4.45
CA ASN A 163 0.75 4.75 4.73
C ASN A 163 -0.70 5.15 5.06
N VAL A 164 -1.25 6.11 4.31
CA VAL A 164 -2.66 6.48 4.39
C VAL A 164 -3.48 5.40 3.68
N VAL A 165 -3.97 4.43 4.44
CA VAL A 165 -4.76 3.31 3.92
C VAL A 165 -6.24 3.61 4.13
N ALA A 166 -6.96 3.85 3.04
CA ALA A 166 -8.40 4.12 3.07
C ALA A 166 -9.21 2.82 3.10
N PRO A 167 -10.34 2.77 3.84
CA PRO A 167 -11.32 1.69 3.68
C PRO A 167 -12.03 1.79 2.32
N ASN A 168 -12.90 0.81 2.02
CA ASN A 168 -13.67 0.80 0.77
C ASN A 168 -14.58 2.02 0.61
N ALA A 169 -15.13 2.51 1.73
CA ALA A 169 -15.89 3.75 1.78
C ALA A 169 -15.43 4.56 3.00
N PHE A 170 -15.28 5.86 2.83
CA PHE A 170 -14.83 6.78 3.88
C PHE A 170 -15.39 8.17 3.62
N THR A 171 -15.41 9.01 4.64
CA THR A 171 -15.82 10.40 4.51
C THR A 171 -14.59 11.31 4.46
N TRP A 172 -14.50 12.15 3.44
CA TRP A 172 -13.55 13.25 3.42
C TRP A 172 -14.28 14.55 3.73
N THR A 173 -13.60 15.46 4.41
CA THR A 173 -14.20 16.73 4.83
C THR A 173 -13.20 17.86 4.71
N ILE A 174 -13.75 19.07 4.67
CA ILE A 174 -13.02 20.32 4.75
C ILE A 174 -13.55 21.14 5.90
N GLN A 175 -12.66 21.92 6.52
CA GLN A 175 -13.03 22.98 7.44
C GLN A 175 -12.29 24.25 7.05
N PHE A 176 -13.05 25.29 6.71
CA PHE A 176 -12.55 26.61 6.36
C PHE A 176 -12.34 27.46 7.63
N ALA A 177 -11.27 28.26 7.66
CA ALA A 177 -10.94 29.13 8.80
C ALA A 177 -10.38 30.48 8.37
N ASN A 178 -10.46 31.47 9.26
CA ASN A 178 -9.95 32.84 9.07
C ASN A 178 -10.53 33.57 7.84
N LEU A 179 -11.82 33.35 7.58
CA LEU A 179 -12.60 34.03 6.54
C LEU A 179 -14.00 34.38 7.07
N GLY A 180 -14.63 35.36 6.42
CA GLY A 180 -16.02 35.76 6.63
C GLY A 180 -17.03 34.80 6.00
N ILE A 181 -18.31 35.11 6.19
CA ILE A 181 -19.41 34.27 5.73
C ILE A 181 -19.42 34.19 4.19
N ASN A 182 -19.60 32.97 3.65
CA ASN A 182 -19.72 32.69 2.21
C ASN A 182 -18.51 33.11 1.35
N GLN A 183 -17.34 33.31 1.96
CA GLN A 183 -16.13 33.69 1.23
C GLN A 183 -15.42 32.50 0.60
N ALA A 184 -15.65 31.29 1.11
CA ALA A 184 -15.10 30.05 0.58
C ALA A 184 -16.12 28.91 0.67
N GLY A 185 -16.00 27.92 -0.21
CA GLY A 185 -16.83 26.73 -0.18
C GLY A 185 -16.39 25.66 -1.18
N LEU A 186 -16.81 24.41 -0.99
CA LEU A 186 -16.53 23.32 -1.93
C LEU A 186 -17.37 23.47 -3.19
N LEU A 187 -16.78 23.20 -4.35
CA LEU A 187 -17.51 23.19 -5.61
C LEU A 187 -18.33 21.91 -5.75
N ILE A 188 -19.54 22.06 -6.28
CA ILE A 188 -20.50 20.97 -6.46
C ILE A 188 -20.31 20.36 -7.85
N TYR A 189 -20.07 19.06 -7.89
CA TYR A 189 -19.87 18.28 -9.11
C TYR A 189 -20.70 17.02 -9.03
N SER A 190 -21.30 16.56 -10.12
CA SER A 190 -22.01 15.27 -10.14
C SER A 190 -22.39 14.88 -11.58
N PRO A 191 -22.54 13.58 -11.88
CA PRO A 191 -22.22 12.43 -11.04
C PRO A 191 -20.71 12.07 -11.08
N PRO A 192 -20.21 11.34 -10.06
CA PRO A 192 -18.89 10.73 -10.13
C PRO A 192 -18.73 9.83 -11.36
N THR A 193 -17.55 9.88 -12.00
CA THR A 193 -17.18 9.03 -13.14
C THR A 193 -16.46 7.75 -12.71
N VAL A 194 -15.83 7.76 -11.52
CA VAL A 194 -15.20 6.59 -10.89
C VAL A 194 -15.62 6.53 -9.43
N GLY A 195 -15.97 5.32 -8.96
CA GLY A 195 -16.51 5.12 -7.62
C GLY A 195 -17.96 5.59 -7.53
N SER A 196 -18.43 5.86 -6.31
CA SER A 196 -19.78 6.39 -6.08
C SER A 196 -19.82 7.27 -4.83
N SER A 197 -20.79 8.16 -4.78
CA SER A 197 -21.14 8.99 -3.62
C SER A 197 -22.66 8.96 -3.45
N PHE A 198 -23.14 9.17 -2.23
CA PHE A 198 -24.57 9.38 -1.98
C PHE A 198 -24.94 10.81 -2.37
N ASN A 199 -26.20 11.03 -2.78
CA ASN A 199 -26.68 12.38 -3.10
C ASN A 199 -27.01 13.16 -1.80
N ASP A 200 -26.09 13.19 -0.86
CA ASP A 200 -26.07 13.95 0.39
C ASP A 200 -24.62 14.21 0.80
N PHE A 201 -24.41 15.05 1.81
CA PHE A 201 -23.10 15.26 2.39
C PHE A 201 -23.20 15.38 3.91
N TRP A 202 -22.11 15.12 4.60
CA TRP A 202 -22.00 15.25 6.05
C TRP A 202 -21.66 16.69 6.42
N GLU A 203 -22.32 17.23 7.44
CA GLU A 203 -21.94 18.47 8.12
C GLU A 203 -21.91 18.27 9.64
N ASN A 204 -20.88 18.83 10.29
CA ASN A 204 -20.70 18.80 11.73
C ASN A 204 -21.03 20.16 12.37
N SER A 205 -22.28 20.33 12.81
CA SER A 205 -22.73 21.50 13.57
C SER A 205 -22.72 21.24 15.09
N GLY A 206 -21.75 20.46 15.58
CA GLY A 206 -21.70 19.90 16.94
C GLY A 206 -22.17 18.45 17.02
N THR A 207 -22.80 17.94 15.97
CA THR A 207 -23.07 16.53 15.70
C THR A 207 -23.11 16.34 14.19
N TRP A 208 -22.68 15.18 13.69
CA TRP A 208 -22.75 14.84 12.29
C TRP A 208 -24.20 14.63 11.83
N ASN A 209 -24.59 15.33 10.77
CA ASN A 209 -25.87 15.16 10.11
C ASN A 209 -25.66 15.11 8.60
N THR A 210 -26.46 14.31 7.89
CA THR A 210 -26.53 14.36 6.44
C THR A 210 -27.42 15.51 5.99
N LEU A 211 -26.97 16.24 4.99
CA LEU A 211 -27.67 17.36 4.39
C LEU A 211 -27.82 17.16 2.88
N GLN A 212 -28.87 17.79 2.36
CA GLN A 212 -29.13 17.91 0.93
C GLN A 212 -29.46 19.36 0.63
N ILE A 213 -28.89 19.89 -0.44
CA ILE A 213 -29.21 21.21 -0.99
C ILE A 213 -30.58 21.09 -1.68
N ASN A 214 -31.56 21.80 -1.12
CA ASN A 214 -32.92 21.84 -1.66
C ASN A 214 -32.96 22.23 -3.14
N GLY A 215 -33.93 21.66 -3.86
CA GLY A 215 -34.18 22.00 -5.27
C GLY A 215 -33.68 20.97 -6.30
N GLY A 216 -33.42 19.73 -5.87
CA GLY A 216 -33.01 18.64 -6.78
C GLY A 216 -31.61 18.82 -7.37
N VAL A 217 -30.78 19.61 -6.68
CA VAL A 217 -29.38 19.82 -7.05
C VAL A 217 -28.56 18.62 -6.57
N PRO A 218 -27.55 18.18 -7.34
CA PRO A 218 -26.61 17.21 -6.82
C PRO A 218 -25.86 17.72 -5.60
N ASN A 219 -25.52 16.81 -4.69
CA ASN A 219 -24.95 17.13 -3.39
C ASN A 219 -23.53 16.61 -3.20
N ASP A 220 -22.91 16.13 -4.28
CA ASP A 220 -21.51 15.70 -4.26
C ASP A 220 -20.59 16.89 -4.55
N PHE A 221 -19.42 16.87 -3.92
CA PHE A 221 -18.35 17.81 -4.11
C PHE A 221 -17.27 17.25 -5.04
N ALA A 222 -16.57 18.15 -5.71
CA ALA A 222 -15.48 17.78 -6.60
C ALA A 222 -14.29 17.24 -5.80
N ALA A 223 -14.02 15.94 -5.98
CA ALA A 223 -12.82 15.31 -5.48
C ALA A 223 -12.32 14.21 -6.43
N ARG A 224 -11.02 13.92 -6.36
CA ARG A 224 -10.39 12.77 -7.02
C ARG A 224 -9.42 12.11 -6.06
N VAL A 225 -9.45 10.78 -6.02
CA VAL A 225 -8.54 9.97 -5.20
C VAL A 225 -7.71 9.09 -6.11
N THR A 226 -6.40 9.14 -5.92
CA THR A 226 -5.46 8.17 -6.51
C THR A 226 -4.86 7.29 -5.44
N ALA A 227 -4.68 6.00 -5.74
CA ALA A 227 -4.16 5.03 -4.81
C ALA A 227 -3.30 3.97 -5.50
N VAL A 228 -2.53 3.26 -4.69
CA VAL A 228 -1.77 2.05 -5.07
C VAL A 228 -2.23 0.86 -4.22
N PRO A 229 -1.90 -0.38 -4.63
CA PRO A 229 -2.18 -1.54 -3.80
C PRO A 229 -1.51 -1.44 -2.43
N GLU A 230 -2.15 -2.02 -1.41
CA GLU A 230 -1.59 -2.04 -0.05
C GLU A 230 -0.19 -2.69 0.00
N PRO A 231 0.74 -2.22 0.85
CA PRO A 231 2.10 -2.74 0.93
C PRO A 231 2.19 -4.26 1.09
N GLY A 232 1.24 -4.89 1.80
CA GLY A 232 1.17 -6.34 1.93
C GLY A 232 0.93 -7.06 0.60
N THR A 233 0.06 -6.53 -0.25
CA THR A 233 -0.19 -7.02 -1.61
C THR A 233 1.06 -6.91 -2.48
N LEU A 234 1.82 -5.82 -2.31
CA LEU A 234 3.10 -5.61 -3.01
C LEU A 234 4.15 -6.67 -2.63
N ALA A 235 4.28 -6.96 -1.32
CA ALA A 235 5.22 -7.94 -0.80
C ALA A 235 4.88 -9.37 -1.25
N LEU A 236 3.60 -9.73 -1.30
CA LEU A 236 3.15 -11.04 -1.79
C LEU A 236 3.36 -11.18 -3.31
N GLY A 237 3.07 -10.13 -4.08
CA GLY A 237 3.30 -10.12 -5.53
C GLY A 237 4.78 -10.29 -5.90
N SER A 238 5.69 -9.62 -5.19
CA SER A 238 7.13 -9.75 -5.42
C SER A 238 7.64 -11.15 -5.05
N LEU A 239 7.15 -11.74 -3.97
CA LEU A 239 7.48 -13.12 -3.60
C LEU A 239 7.03 -14.13 -4.66
N ALA A 240 5.81 -13.97 -5.19
CA ALA A 240 5.30 -14.83 -6.27
C ALA A 240 6.15 -14.73 -7.54
N LEU A 241 6.56 -13.52 -7.93
CA LEU A 241 7.47 -13.29 -9.06
C LEU A 241 8.81 -14.00 -8.85
N LEU A 242 9.42 -13.85 -7.67
CA LEU A 242 10.69 -14.47 -7.32
C LEU A 242 10.62 -15.99 -7.39
N VAL A 243 9.55 -16.60 -6.87
CA VAL A 243 9.32 -18.05 -6.97
C VAL A 243 9.15 -18.48 -8.43
N GLY A 244 8.41 -17.71 -9.23
CA GLY A 244 8.25 -17.96 -10.67
C GLY A 244 9.58 -17.95 -11.43
N VAL A 245 10.43 -16.94 -11.20
CA VAL A 245 11.76 -16.83 -11.83
C VAL A 245 12.69 -17.95 -11.35
N ALA A 246 12.72 -18.25 -10.06
CA ALA A 246 13.54 -19.32 -9.50
C ALA A 246 13.16 -20.70 -10.06
N THR A 247 11.86 -20.99 -10.17
CA THR A 247 11.37 -22.24 -10.75
C THR A 247 11.63 -22.34 -12.25
N ALA A 248 11.50 -21.24 -13.00
CA ALA A 248 11.84 -21.18 -14.42
C ALA A 248 13.35 -21.37 -14.67
N GLY A 249 14.21 -20.73 -13.87
CA GLY A 249 15.66 -20.89 -13.90
C GLY A 249 16.10 -22.32 -13.56
N TYR A 250 15.48 -22.93 -12.54
CA TYR A 250 15.74 -24.32 -12.18
C TYR A 250 15.38 -25.27 -13.33
N ARG A 251 14.23 -25.09 -13.99
CA ARG A 251 13.82 -25.92 -15.14
C ARG A 251 14.77 -25.84 -16.34
N ARG A 252 15.42 -24.69 -16.58
CA ARG A 252 16.44 -24.55 -17.64
C ARG A 252 17.73 -25.30 -17.33
N LYS A 253 18.13 -25.38 -16.07
CA LYS A 253 19.40 -26.02 -15.65
C LYS A 253 19.37 -27.55 -15.74
N PHE A 254 18.19 -28.18 -15.76
CA PHE A 254 18.02 -29.64 -15.91
C PHE A 254 17.73 -30.09 -17.34
N ARG A 255 17.75 -29.17 -18.32
CA ARG A 255 17.58 -29.47 -19.75
C ARG A 255 18.90 -29.44 -20.55
N GLN A 256 20.04 -29.29 -19.88
CA GLN A 256 21.40 -29.50 -20.42
C GLN A 256 22.02 -30.69 -19.70
#